data_AF-A0A1H1JHC8-F1
#
_entry.id   AF-A0A1H1JHC8-F1
#
_cell.length_a   1.000
_cell.length_b   1.000
_cell.length_c   1.000
_cell.angle_alpha   90.00
_cell.angle_beta   90.00
_cell.angle_gamma   90.00
#
_symmetry.space_group_name_H-M   'P 1'
#
loop_
_entity.id
_entity.type
_entity.pdbx_description
1 polymer ?
#
loop_
_entity_poly.entity_id
_entity_poly.type
_entity_poly.pdbx_seq_one_letter_code
_entity_poly.pdbx_strand_id
1 'polypeptide(L)'
;MTKLDELLRDLAACRICRDAPLYGPPLPHEPRPVIQAAATARLCIAGQAPGTRVHLSGRPFTDPSGVRLRAWLGLDEASFYDASRVAIVPMGHCFPGLDAKGGDLPPRRECAPTWRDRILSALPSIELILLIGQYAQAWHLGAEAKGGLTATVRRWRETLSAPRRPALLPLPHPSWRNNGWLKANPWFDAELVPHLRREVARLMT
;
A
#
# COMPACT_ATOMS: atom_id res chain seq x y z
N MET A 1 4.87 23.50 11.66
CA MET A 1 5.12 22.07 11.41
C MET A 1 3.85 21.33 11.78
N THR A 2 3.28 20.56 10.87
CA THR A 2 2.01 19.85 11.08
C THR A 2 2.24 18.57 11.89
N LYS A 3 1.18 18.02 12.49
CA LYS A 3 1.22 16.68 13.13
C LYS A 3 1.74 15.60 12.19
N LEU A 4 1.44 15.71 10.90
CA LEU A 4 1.94 14.77 9.90
C LEU A 4 3.46 14.92 9.71
N ASP A 5 3.98 16.16 9.64
CA ASP A 5 5.42 16.41 9.48
C ASP A 5 6.24 15.82 10.64
N GLU A 6 5.70 15.89 11.87
CA GLU A 6 6.29 15.25 13.05
C GLU A 6 6.34 13.73 12.91
N LEU A 7 5.20 13.12 12.56
CA LEU A 7 5.11 11.67 12.35
C LEU A 7 6.03 11.18 11.22
N LEU A 8 6.18 11.96 10.15
CA LEU A 8 7.06 11.60 9.04
C LEU A 8 8.54 11.67 9.45
N ARG A 9 8.93 12.65 10.28
CA ARG A 9 10.28 12.72 10.85
C ARG A 9 10.54 11.55 11.81
N ASP A 10 9.60 11.26 12.69
CA ASP A 10 9.71 10.11 13.61
C ASP A 10 9.81 8.79 12.84
N LEU A 11 8.96 8.62 11.82
CA LEU A 11 8.99 7.43 10.98
C LEU A 11 10.31 7.33 10.21
N ALA A 12 10.85 8.42 9.67
CA ALA A 12 12.13 8.41 8.98
C ALA A 12 13.30 7.98 9.89
N ALA A 13 13.22 8.27 11.19
CA ALA A 13 14.18 7.85 12.20
C ALA A 13 13.88 6.45 12.79
N CYS A 14 12.82 5.77 12.36
CA CYS A 14 12.38 4.51 12.94
C CYS A 14 13.36 3.37 12.68
N ARG A 15 13.76 2.66 13.75
CA ARG A 15 14.70 1.53 13.70
C ARG A 15 14.18 0.25 14.35
N ILE A 16 12.90 0.21 14.74
CA ILE A 16 12.34 -0.86 15.59
C ILE A 16 12.58 -2.27 15.02
N CYS A 17 12.47 -2.45 13.70
CA CYS A 17 12.63 -3.76 13.07
C CYS A 17 14.07 -4.30 13.11
N ARG A 18 15.05 -3.44 13.41
CA ARG A 18 16.45 -3.83 13.58
C ARG A 18 16.83 -3.84 15.06
N ASP A 19 16.52 -2.75 15.78
CA ASP A 19 17.04 -2.52 17.12
C ASP A 19 16.22 -3.24 18.20
N ALA A 20 14.93 -3.46 17.97
CA ALA A 20 14.01 -4.11 18.91
C ALA A 20 12.88 -4.88 18.19
N PRO A 21 13.20 -5.86 17.33
CA PRO A 21 12.19 -6.60 16.59
C PRO A 21 11.32 -7.43 17.53
N LEU A 22 10.00 -7.35 17.36
CA LEU A 22 9.07 -8.21 18.10
C LEU A 22 8.91 -9.59 17.45
N TYR A 23 9.23 -9.71 16.16
CA TYR A 23 8.98 -10.93 15.38
C TYR A 23 10.15 -11.25 14.46
N GLY A 24 10.77 -12.41 14.69
CA GLY A 24 11.93 -12.87 13.90
C GLY A 24 13.21 -12.08 14.22
N PRO A 25 14.32 -12.40 13.54
CA PRO A 25 15.60 -11.74 13.79
C PRO A 25 15.56 -10.25 13.38
N PRO A 26 16.51 -9.45 13.90
CA PRO A 26 16.80 -8.11 13.41
C PRO A 26 16.94 -8.05 11.90
N LEU A 27 16.56 -6.92 11.29
CA LEU A 27 16.90 -6.67 9.90
C LEU A 27 18.43 -6.73 9.71
N PRO A 28 18.92 -7.40 8.65
CA PRO A 28 20.35 -7.51 8.38
C PRO A 28 20.96 -6.22 7.78
N HIS A 29 20.13 -5.21 7.51
CA HIS A 29 20.50 -3.95 6.87
C HIS A 29 19.96 -2.75 7.64
N GLU A 30 20.51 -1.58 7.31
CA GLU A 30 20.08 -0.30 7.87
C GLU A 30 18.62 0.01 7.50
N PRO A 31 17.73 0.28 8.48
CA PRO A 31 16.35 0.67 8.21
C PRO A 31 16.29 1.91 7.32
N ARG A 32 15.51 1.83 6.24
CA ARG A 32 15.15 2.98 5.42
C ARG A 32 13.64 3.02 5.25
N PRO A 33 12.91 3.63 6.20
CA PRO A 33 11.47 3.78 6.12
C PRO A 33 11.07 4.59 4.88
N VAL A 34 10.19 4.02 4.05
CA VAL A 34 9.69 4.65 2.82
C VAL A 34 8.18 4.90 2.94
N ILE A 35 7.79 6.13 2.63
CA ILE A 35 6.42 6.64 2.67
C ILE A 35 6.32 7.84 1.72
N GLN A 36 5.13 8.08 1.18
CA GLN A 36 4.75 9.34 0.54
C GLN A 36 3.43 9.80 1.17
N ALA A 37 3.36 11.05 1.64
CA ALA A 37 2.14 11.53 2.29
C ALA A 37 2.12 13.06 2.37
N ALA A 38 0.93 13.63 2.18
CA ALA A 38 0.60 14.99 2.58
C ALA A 38 -0.84 15.03 3.12
N ALA A 39 -1.14 15.98 4.01
CA ALA A 39 -2.45 16.07 4.66
C ALA A 39 -3.62 16.34 3.68
N THR A 40 -3.31 16.85 2.48
CA THR A 40 -4.27 17.12 1.41
C THR A 40 -4.55 15.93 0.50
N ALA A 41 -3.77 14.85 0.60
CA ALA A 41 -3.97 13.67 -0.24
C ALA A 41 -5.38 13.12 -0.06
N ARG A 42 -6.02 12.76 -1.18
CA ARG A 42 -7.38 12.21 -1.21
C ARG A 42 -7.39 10.71 -1.51
N LEU A 43 -6.33 10.21 -2.14
CA LEU A 43 -6.10 8.79 -2.43
C LEU A 43 -4.99 8.23 -1.55
N CYS A 44 -5.24 7.11 -0.86
CA CYS A 44 -4.21 6.36 -0.14
C CYS A 44 -3.96 5.00 -0.80
N ILE A 45 -2.70 4.69 -1.07
CA ILE A 45 -2.24 3.39 -1.56
C ILE A 45 -1.66 2.61 -0.38
N ALA A 46 -2.38 1.57 0.05
CA ALA A 46 -1.96 0.65 1.09
C ALA A 46 -1.24 -0.58 0.49
N GLY A 47 0.08 -0.49 0.35
CA GLY A 47 0.93 -1.59 -0.15
C GLY A 47 1.43 -2.55 0.95
N GLN A 48 2.25 -3.54 0.57
CA GLN A 48 2.85 -4.48 1.50
C GLN A 48 4.05 -3.87 2.24
N ALA A 49 5.21 -3.83 1.59
CA ALA A 49 6.46 -3.22 2.06
C ALA A 49 7.35 -2.87 0.86
N PRO A 50 8.36 -2.00 1.03
CA PRO A 50 9.41 -1.81 0.03
C PRO A 50 10.06 -3.13 -0.40
N GLY A 51 10.32 -3.30 -1.70
CA GLY A 51 11.27 -4.29 -2.21
C GLY A 51 12.68 -3.71 -2.34
N THR A 52 13.64 -4.50 -2.84
CA THR A 52 15.06 -4.08 -2.96
C THR A 52 15.25 -2.76 -3.70
N ARG A 53 14.57 -2.55 -4.83
CA ARG A 53 14.70 -1.31 -5.62
C ARG A 53 14.17 -0.08 -4.88
N VAL A 54 13.08 -0.25 -4.13
CA VAL A 54 12.48 0.83 -3.31
C VAL A 54 13.38 1.14 -2.12
N HIS A 55 14.02 0.13 -1.52
CA HIS A 55 15.01 0.34 -0.47
C HIS A 55 16.22 1.13 -0.97
N LEU A 56 16.72 0.83 -2.17
CA LEU A 56 17.86 1.55 -2.75
C LEU A 56 17.49 2.96 -3.21
N SER A 57 16.30 3.17 -3.77
CA SER A 57 15.86 4.48 -4.25
C SER A 57 15.35 5.39 -3.13
N GLY A 58 14.74 4.82 -2.08
CA GLY A 58 13.98 5.56 -1.07
C GLY A 58 12.63 6.08 -1.56
N ARG A 59 12.21 5.74 -2.79
CA ARG A 59 10.97 6.20 -3.40
C ARG A 59 10.02 5.02 -3.62
N PRO A 60 8.73 5.10 -3.21
CA PRO A 60 7.78 4.00 -3.37
C PRO A 60 7.63 3.58 -4.84
N PHE A 61 7.37 2.30 -5.12
CA PHE A 61 6.95 1.82 -6.45
C PHE A 61 7.88 2.23 -7.62
N THR A 62 9.21 2.26 -7.40
CA THR A 62 10.22 2.46 -8.45
C THR A 62 10.55 1.21 -9.27
N ASP A 63 9.83 0.12 -9.06
CA ASP A 63 10.00 -1.15 -9.75
C ASP A 63 8.86 -1.39 -10.78
N PRO A 64 8.91 -2.48 -11.57
CA PRO A 64 7.89 -2.76 -12.59
C PRO A 64 6.46 -2.90 -12.04
N SER A 65 6.28 -3.24 -10.76
CA SER A 65 4.96 -3.28 -10.13
C SER A 65 4.36 -1.88 -10.02
N GLY A 66 5.19 -0.85 -9.82
CA GLY A 66 4.77 0.54 -9.85
C GLY A 66 4.30 1.01 -11.23
N VAL A 67 4.99 0.59 -12.29
CA VAL A 67 4.57 0.86 -13.69
C VAL A 67 3.18 0.29 -13.95
N ARG A 68 2.96 -0.97 -13.55
CA ARG A 68 1.66 -1.62 -13.70
C ARG A 68 0.59 -0.95 -12.85
N LEU A 69 0.89 -0.59 -11.61
CA LEU A 69 -0.06 0.09 -10.74
C LEU A 69 -0.50 1.42 -11.36
N ARG A 70 0.43 2.25 -11.83
CA ARG A 70 0.11 3.51 -12.54
C ARG A 70 -0.81 3.27 -13.74
N ALA A 71 -0.52 2.24 -14.54
CA ALA A 71 -1.38 1.84 -15.66
C ALA A 71 -2.80 1.44 -15.21
N TRP A 72 -2.95 0.70 -14.11
CA TRP A 72 -4.27 0.39 -13.56
C TRP A 72 -5.01 1.64 -13.07
N LEU A 73 -4.30 2.53 -12.38
CA LEU A 73 -4.87 3.78 -11.86
C LEU A 73 -5.21 4.80 -12.95
N GLY A 74 -4.59 4.67 -14.14
CA GLY A 74 -4.70 5.68 -15.20
C GLY A 74 -3.94 6.96 -14.86
N LEU A 75 -2.87 6.86 -14.07
CA LEU A 75 -2.04 7.99 -13.65
C LEU A 75 -0.71 7.97 -14.39
N ASP A 76 -0.20 9.16 -14.73
CA ASP A 76 1.19 9.33 -15.13
C ASP A 76 2.12 9.33 -13.90
N GLU A 77 3.43 9.42 -14.16
CA GLU A 77 4.43 9.41 -13.08
C GLU A 77 4.32 10.66 -12.19
N ALA A 78 4.08 11.83 -12.78
CA ALA A 78 3.99 13.08 -12.04
C ALA A 78 2.80 13.08 -11.05
N SER A 79 1.62 12.67 -11.51
CA SER A 79 0.41 12.60 -10.67
C SER A 79 0.53 11.52 -9.59
N PHE A 80 1.18 10.38 -9.91
CA PHE A 80 1.39 9.31 -8.94
C PHE A 80 2.34 9.70 -7.80
N TYR A 81 3.37 10.49 -8.10
CA TYR A 81 4.33 10.98 -7.11
C TYR A 81 3.99 12.36 -6.52
N ASP A 82 2.84 12.94 -6.87
CA ASP A 82 2.32 14.12 -6.21
C ASP A 82 1.75 13.74 -4.82
N ALA A 83 2.56 13.94 -3.78
CA ALA A 83 2.18 13.65 -2.40
C ALA A 83 0.94 14.43 -1.94
N SER A 84 0.64 15.58 -2.55
CA SER A 84 -0.55 16.38 -2.24
C SER A 84 -1.85 15.73 -2.68
N ARG A 85 -1.79 14.76 -3.61
CA ARG A 85 -2.93 14.04 -4.17
C ARG A 85 -2.95 12.57 -3.75
N VAL A 86 -1.78 11.92 -3.76
CA VAL A 86 -1.61 10.48 -3.54
C VAL A 86 -0.69 10.24 -2.35
N ALA A 87 -1.23 9.64 -1.28
CA ALA A 87 -0.45 9.06 -0.20
C ALA A 87 -0.12 7.61 -0.51
N ILE A 88 1.11 7.18 -0.26
CA ILE A 88 1.57 5.79 -0.36
C ILE A 88 2.06 5.35 1.01
N VAL A 89 1.24 4.55 1.68
CA VAL A 89 1.44 4.13 3.07
C VAL A 89 1.46 2.59 3.10
N PRO A 90 2.63 1.94 2.99
CA PRO A 90 2.72 0.48 3.07
C PRO A 90 2.40 -0.05 4.48
N MET A 91 2.16 -1.36 4.61
CA MET A 91 1.97 -2.01 5.91
C MET A 91 3.30 -2.10 6.70
N GLY A 92 4.42 -2.32 6.01
CA GLY A 92 5.77 -2.18 6.54
C GLY A 92 6.53 -1.10 5.80
N HIS A 93 7.22 -0.21 6.52
CA HIS A 93 7.92 0.91 5.90
C HIS A 93 9.35 0.59 5.45
N CYS A 94 9.95 -0.51 5.91
CA CYS A 94 11.29 -0.94 5.52
C CYS A 94 11.23 -2.18 4.65
N PHE A 95 12.25 -2.36 3.80
CA PHE A 95 12.47 -3.62 3.10
C PHE A 95 12.73 -4.74 4.11
N PRO A 96 11.95 -5.83 4.09
CA PRO A 96 12.04 -6.88 5.09
C PRO A 96 13.15 -7.91 4.82
N GLY A 97 13.85 -7.82 3.68
CA GLY A 97 14.81 -8.82 3.20
C GLY A 97 14.20 -9.77 2.18
N LEU A 98 15.00 -10.72 1.70
CA LEU A 98 14.59 -11.74 0.73
C LEU A 98 14.44 -13.12 1.38
N ASP A 99 13.50 -13.91 0.86
CA ASP A 99 13.44 -15.35 1.09
C ASP A 99 14.54 -16.09 0.31
N ALA A 100 14.71 -17.39 0.58
CA ALA A 100 15.73 -18.22 -0.07
C ALA A 100 15.55 -18.34 -1.61
N LYS A 101 14.39 -17.95 -2.15
CA LYS A 101 14.06 -17.97 -3.59
C LYS A 101 14.15 -16.56 -4.20
N GLY A 102 14.67 -15.57 -3.46
CA GLY A 102 14.82 -14.19 -3.92
C GLY A 102 13.51 -13.39 -3.95
N GLY A 103 12.47 -13.84 -3.25
CA GLY A 103 11.24 -13.06 -3.05
C GLY A 103 11.32 -12.13 -1.86
N ASP A 104 10.69 -10.95 -1.95
CA ASP A 104 10.55 -10.08 -0.78
C ASP A 104 9.81 -10.82 0.35
N LEU A 105 10.39 -10.77 1.55
CA LEU A 105 9.75 -11.26 2.77
C LEU A 105 8.47 -10.46 3.08
N PRO A 106 7.57 -10.98 3.93
CA PRO A 106 6.39 -10.23 4.33
C PRO A 106 6.75 -8.95 5.11
N PRO A 107 5.85 -7.95 5.16
CA PRO A 107 6.03 -6.77 5.99
C PRO A 107 6.26 -7.18 7.45
N ARG A 108 7.19 -6.48 8.12
CA ARG A 108 7.47 -6.64 9.54
C ARG A 108 6.20 -6.37 10.36
N ARG A 109 5.83 -7.30 11.24
CA ARG A 109 4.53 -7.33 11.92
C ARG A 109 4.39 -6.21 12.95
N GLU A 110 5.50 -5.74 13.50
CA GLU A 110 5.58 -4.62 14.43
C GLU A 110 5.28 -3.26 13.76
N CYS A 111 5.49 -3.12 12.45
CA CYS A 111 5.33 -1.82 11.77
C CYS A 111 3.90 -1.28 11.82
N ALA A 112 2.91 -2.10 11.45
CA ALA A 112 1.54 -1.62 11.31
C ALA A 112 0.93 -1.18 12.66
N PRO A 113 1.02 -1.97 13.75
CA PRO A 113 0.58 -1.52 15.07
C PRO A 113 1.28 -0.25 15.56
N THR A 114 2.56 -0.03 15.22
CA THR A 114 3.30 1.16 15.64
C THR A 114 2.90 2.43 14.88
N TRP A 115 2.63 2.32 13.58
CA TRP A 115 2.57 3.49 12.69
C TRP A 115 1.24 3.71 12.00
N ARG A 116 0.47 2.65 11.71
CA ARG A 116 -0.62 2.71 10.74
C ARG A 116 -1.72 3.68 11.15
N ASP A 117 -2.24 3.54 12.36
CA ASP A 117 -3.36 4.35 12.84
C ASP A 117 -2.94 5.80 13.09
N ARG A 118 -1.71 6.01 13.58
CA ARG A 118 -1.13 7.36 13.78
C ARG A 118 -1.02 8.12 12.46
N ILE A 119 -0.51 7.48 11.41
CA ILE A 119 -0.37 8.08 10.08
C ILE A 119 -1.73 8.35 9.45
N LEU A 120 -2.63 7.36 9.44
CA LEU A 120 -3.95 7.53 8.82
C LEU A 120 -4.77 8.62 9.54
N SER A 121 -4.67 8.72 10.87
CA SER A 121 -5.30 9.81 11.64
C SER A 121 -4.72 11.19 11.33
N ALA A 122 -3.53 11.27 10.73
CA ALA A 122 -2.91 12.50 10.28
C ALA A 122 -3.14 12.80 8.79
N LEU A 123 -3.98 12.01 8.11
CA LEU A 123 -4.37 12.17 6.71
C LEU A 123 -5.88 12.40 6.58
N PRO A 124 -6.39 13.57 7.01
CA PRO A 124 -7.82 13.81 7.17
C PRO A 124 -8.59 13.88 5.84
N SER A 125 -7.89 14.16 4.73
CA SER A 125 -8.51 14.36 3.41
C SER A 125 -8.71 13.07 2.61
N ILE A 126 -8.29 11.92 3.14
CA ILE A 126 -8.38 10.65 2.42
C ILE A 126 -9.84 10.25 2.25
N GLU A 127 -10.25 10.06 1.00
CA GLU A 127 -11.57 9.59 0.61
C GLU A 127 -11.58 8.12 0.21
N LEU A 128 -10.46 7.62 -0.34
CA LEU A 128 -10.32 6.24 -0.83
C LEU A 128 -8.98 5.63 -0.41
N ILE A 129 -9.02 4.43 0.15
CA ILE A 129 -7.85 3.59 0.40
C ILE A 129 -7.87 2.36 -0.53
N LEU A 130 -6.82 2.23 -1.34
CA LEU A 130 -6.57 1.05 -2.16
C LEU A 130 -5.81 0.00 -1.34
N LEU A 131 -6.43 -1.15 -1.11
CA LEU A 131 -5.87 -2.23 -0.29
C LEU A 131 -5.15 -3.25 -1.18
N ILE A 132 -3.84 -3.04 -1.37
CA ILE A 132 -3.04 -3.83 -2.30
C ILE A 132 -2.45 -5.06 -1.61
N GLY A 133 -3.01 -6.22 -1.94
CA GLY A 133 -2.56 -7.52 -1.45
C GLY A 133 -3.05 -7.87 -0.04
N GLN A 134 -2.75 -9.11 0.36
CA GLN A 134 -3.38 -9.73 1.54
C GLN A 134 -3.10 -9.01 2.86
N TYR A 135 -1.93 -8.40 3.06
CA TYR A 135 -1.60 -7.74 4.33
C TYR A 135 -2.41 -6.47 4.55
N ALA A 136 -2.55 -5.65 3.50
CA ALA A 136 -3.40 -4.46 3.55
C ALA A 136 -4.87 -4.85 3.70
N GLN A 137 -5.33 -5.86 2.93
CA GLN A 137 -6.70 -6.34 3.04
C GLN A 137 -7.01 -6.90 4.43
N ALA A 138 -6.16 -7.76 5.00
CA ALA A 138 -6.37 -8.34 6.31
C ALA A 138 -6.44 -7.28 7.42
N TRP A 139 -5.60 -6.25 7.36
CA TRP A 139 -5.63 -5.16 8.35
C TRP A 139 -6.92 -4.33 8.26
N HIS A 140 -7.28 -3.87 7.06
CA HIS A 140 -8.36 -2.90 6.88
C HIS A 140 -9.75 -3.52 6.87
N LEU A 141 -9.86 -4.78 6.45
CA LEU A 141 -11.14 -5.47 6.30
C LEU A 141 -11.40 -6.47 7.43
N GLY A 142 -10.36 -6.92 8.14
CA GLY A 142 -10.49 -7.91 9.22
C GLY A 142 -11.29 -9.13 8.79
N ALA A 143 -12.43 -9.36 9.45
CA ALA A 143 -13.34 -10.47 9.12
C ALA A 143 -13.98 -10.37 7.72
N GLU A 144 -13.95 -9.23 7.04
CA GLU A 144 -14.45 -9.09 5.68
C GLU A 144 -13.45 -9.61 4.62
N ALA A 145 -12.18 -9.83 4.96
CA ALA A 145 -11.17 -10.44 4.09
C ALA A 145 -11.27 -11.99 4.00
N LYS A 146 -12.44 -12.56 4.31
CA LYS A 146 -12.68 -14.02 4.30
C LYS A 146 -12.54 -14.62 2.90
N GLY A 147 -11.99 -15.85 2.84
CA GLY A 147 -11.79 -16.58 1.58
C GLY A 147 -10.52 -16.22 0.81
N GLY A 148 -9.61 -15.46 1.42
CA GLY A 148 -8.31 -15.11 0.84
C GLY A 148 -8.37 -14.00 -0.22
N LEU A 149 -7.24 -13.79 -0.90
CA LEU A 149 -7.04 -12.67 -1.83
C LEU A 149 -8.09 -12.63 -2.93
N THR A 150 -8.29 -13.74 -3.65
CA THR A 150 -9.21 -13.79 -4.80
C THR A 150 -10.64 -13.47 -4.39
N ALA A 151 -11.14 -14.11 -3.33
CA ALA A 151 -12.50 -13.89 -2.87
C ALA A 151 -12.71 -12.45 -2.39
N THR A 152 -11.72 -11.88 -1.70
CA THR A 152 -11.76 -10.50 -1.23
C THR A 152 -11.80 -9.51 -2.39
N VAL A 153 -10.92 -9.65 -3.39
CA VAL A 153 -10.94 -8.77 -4.57
C VAL A 153 -12.20 -8.98 -5.40
N ARG A 154 -12.75 -10.20 -5.49
CA ARG A 154 -14.01 -10.45 -6.22
C ARG A 154 -15.19 -9.70 -5.63
N ARG A 155 -15.21 -9.48 -4.31
CA ARG A 155 -16.24 -8.71 -3.57
C ARG A 155 -15.98 -7.20 -3.55
N TRP A 156 -15.13 -6.67 -4.43
CA TRP A 156 -14.76 -5.25 -4.42
C TRP A 156 -15.96 -4.29 -4.42
N ARG A 157 -17.07 -4.65 -5.09
CA ARG A 157 -18.31 -3.84 -5.11
C ARG A 157 -18.93 -3.72 -3.72
N GLU A 158 -19.01 -4.83 -2.98
CA GLU A 158 -19.53 -4.86 -1.61
C GLU A 158 -18.63 -4.06 -0.66
N THR A 159 -17.31 -4.22 -0.80
CA THR A 159 -16.34 -3.47 0.02
C THR A 159 -16.42 -1.96 -0.23
N LEU A 160 -16.57 -1.56 -1.49
CA LEU A 160 -16.63 -0.15 -1.89
C LEU A 160 -17.95 0.52 -1.52
N SER A 161 -19.08 -0.19 -1.61
CA SER A 161 -20.41 0.36 -1.30
C SER A 161 -20.77 0.36 0.18
N ALA A 162 -20.00 -0.34 1.01
CA ALA A 162 -20.25 -0.39 2.45
C ALA A 162 -20.18 1.01 3.10
N PRO A 163 -21.04 1.31 4.09
CA PRO A 163 -21.18 2.65 4.67
C PRO A 163 -20.03 3.00 5.61
N ARG A 164 -18.84 3.27 5.04
CA ARG A 164 -17.62 3.63 5.77
C ARG A 164 -16.90 4.80 5.10
N ARG A 165 -16.19 5.59 5.89
CA ARG A 165 -15.27 6.62 5.39
C ARG A 165 -13.92 6.46 6.09
N PRO A 166 -12.80 6.44 5.35
CA PRO A 166 -12.71 6.45 3.89
C PRO A 166 -13.27 5.17 3.23
N ALA A 167 -13.63 5.26 1.96
CA ALA A 167 -14.00 4.10 1.16
C ALA A 167 -12.80 3.17 0.96
N LEU A 168 -13.05 1.87 0.80
CA LEU A 168 -12.01 0.86 0.67
C LEU A 168 -12.17 0.11 -0.65
N LEU A 169 -11.06 -0.13 -1.35
CA LEU A 169 -11.07 -0.90 -2.61
C LEU A 169 -9.94 -1.94 -2.62
N PRO A 170 -10.26 -3.25 -2.53
CA PRO A 170 -9.26 -4.30 -2.54
C PRO A 170 -8.70 -4.56 -3.93
N LEU A 171 -7.37 -4.67 -4.04
CA LEU A 171 -6.64 -4.96 -5.27
C LEU A 171 -5.65 -6.12 -5.06
N PRO A 172 -5.36 -6.94 -6.08
CA PRO A 172 -4.23 -7.84 -6.05
C PRO A 172 -2.92 -7.04 -6.09
N HIS A 173 -1.82 -7.66 -5.70
CA HIS A 173 -0.50 -7.02 -5.84
C HIS A 173 -0.11 -6.88 -7.34
N PRO A 174 0.45 -5.75 -7.79
CA PRO A 174 0.79 -5.52 -9.20
C PRO A 174 2.08 -6.22 -9.66
N SER A 175 2.67 -7.10 -8.84
CA SER A 175 3.87 -7.87 -9.22
C SER A 175 3.62 -8.87 -10.34
N TRP A 176 4.67 -9.20 -11.08
CA TRP A 176 4.67 -10.27 -12.09
C TRP A 176 4.23 -11.64 -11.54
N ARG A 177 4.45 -11.92 -10.25
CA ARG A 177 3.98 -13.14 -9.57
C ARG A 177 2.46 -13.34 -9.70
N ASN A 178 1.69 -12.25 -9.88
CA ASN A 178 0.24 -12.31 -10.07
C ASN A 178 -0.19 -12.40 -11.53
N ASN A 179 0.72 -12.57 -12.51
CA ASN A 179 0.34 -12.70 -13.92
C ASN A 179 -0.58 -13.91 -14.15
N GLY A 180 -0.31 -15.05 -13.49
CA GLY A 180 -1.19 -16.23 -13.58
C GLY A 180 -2.58 -15.95 -13.01
N TRP A 181 -2.64 -15.24 -11.88
CA TRP A 181 -3.90 -14.82 -11.26
C TRP A 181 -4.70 -13.89 -12.18
N LEU A 182 -4.06 -12.90 -12.80
CA LEU A 182 -4.71 -11.95 -13.72
C LEU A 182 -5.29 -12.68 -14.94
N LYS A 183 -4.53 -13.60 -15.54
CA LYS A 183 -5.01 -14.43 -16.65
C LYS A 183 -6.22 -15.29 -16.28
N ALA A 184 -6.24 -15.83 -15.07
CA ALA A 184 -7.36 -16.63 -14.56
C ALA A 184 -8.57 -15.78 -14.13
N ASN A 185 -8.41 -14.45 -13.98
CA ASN A 185 -9.43 -13.53 -13.48
C ASN A 185 -9.62 -12.35 -14.44
N PRO A 186 -10.03 -12.58 -15.70
CA PRO A 186 -10.13 -11.52 -16.72
C PRO A 186 -11.13 -10.40 -16.35
N TRP A 187 -12.07 -10.68 -15.45
CA TRP A 187 -12.98 -9.70 -14.87
C TRP A 187 -12.25 -8.57 -14.12
N PHE A 188 -11.02 -8.79 -13.64
CA PHE A 188 -10.24 -7.75 -12.98
C PHE A 188 -9.98 -6.59 -13.95
N ASP A 189 -9.46 -6.89 -15.14
CA ASP A 189 -9.19 -5.86 -16.15
C ASP A 189 -10.46 -5.40 -16.86
N ALA A 190 -11.45 -6.28 -17.05
CA ALA A 190 -12.69 -5.95 -17.77
C ALA A 190 -13.69 -5.13 -16.93
N GLU A 191 -13.71 -5.31 -15.61
CA GLU A 191 -14.73 -4.69 -14.73
C GLU A 191 -14.11 -3.79 -13.66
N LEU A 192 -13.13 -4.30 -12.89
CA LEU A 192 -12.60 -3.59 -11.73
C LEU A 192 -11.72 -2.40 -12.17
N VAL A 193 -10.74 -2.62 -13.06
CA VAL A 193 -9.81 -1.57 -13.51
C VAL A 193 -10.54 -0.35 -14.11
N PRO A 194 -11.55 -0.49 -14.98
CA PRO A 194 -12.33 0.65 -15.47
C PRO A 194 -13.05 1.41 -14.34
N HIS A 195 -13.54 0.72 -13.31
CA HIS A 195 -14.16 1.36 -12.15
C HIS A 195 -13.12 2.09 -11.29
N LEU A 196 -11.99 1.45 -11.01
CA LEU A 196 -10.86 2.04 -10.31
C LEU A 196 -10.41 3.35 -10.96
N ARG A 197 -10.28 3.38 -12.29
CA ARG A 197 -9.89 4.60 -13.02
C ARG A 197 -10.88 5.75 -12.84
N ARG A 198 -12.19 5.46 -12.79
CA ARG A 198 -13.21 6.49 -12.55
C ARG A 198 -13.11 7.07 -11.15
N GLU A 199 -12.95 6.21 -10.14
CA GLU A 199 -12.76 6.66 -8.76
C GLU A 199 -11.47 7.48 -8.61
N VAL A 200 -10.36 7.03 -9.20
CA VAL A 200 -9.09 7.77 -9.18
C VAL A 200 -9.24 9.12 -9.86
N ALA A 201 -9.82 9.17 -11.07
CA ALA A 201 -10.01 10.43 -11.81
C ALA A 201 -10.81 11.46 -11.00
N ARG A 202 -11.89 11.03 -10.32
CA ARG A 202 -12.71 11.88 -9.43
C ARG A 202 -11.89 12.49 -8.27
N LEU A 203 -10.85 11.81 -7.81
CA LEU A 203 -10.00 12.28 -6.72
C LEU A 203 -8.87 13.19 -7.19
N MET A 204 -8.56 13.19 -8.49
CA MET A 204 -7.48 13.99 -9.08
C MET A 204 -7.94 15.36 -9.61
N THR A 205 -9.25 15.63 -9.60
CA THR A 205 -9.82 16.96 -9.85
C THR A 205 -9.71 17.82 -8.60
#